data_AF-A0A7S3U6J7-F1
#
_entry.id   AF-A0A7S3U6J7-F1
#
_cell.length_a   1.000
_cell.length_b   1.000
_cell.length_c   1.000
_cell.angle_alpha   90.00
_cell.angle_beta   90.00
_cell.angle_gamma   90.00
#
_symmetry.space_group_name_H-M   'P 1'
#
loop_
_entity.id
_entity.type
_entity.pdbx_description
1 polymer ?
#
loop_
_entity_poly.entity_id
_entity_poly.type
_entity_poly.pdbx_seq_one_letter_code
_entity_poly.pdbx_strand_id
1 'polypeptide(L)'
;FPSLEAVAALLEIEPEALERALTVKSVGKFPVIQVPQPPDKAAVARDSLAKALYGSLFDWMLAKINDKMNPGGGGGADARRIIGLLDIFGFEAFVRNSLEQLLINFANEKLQQHFNIYIFKMEEEECRAEGVACPQLAFADNSEVMALLEMKPTGLMSLINEEVMVPNSSDANLLSKMQERHRSSASFKALPRARGEGFIVSHYAGDVDYQILGFVDKSRDALPAELSQLLSTSKMALVKGFFGGEESACAGGGAAGERSVSRTMSFAHRGGGGGARARSGG
;
A
#
# COMPACT_ATOMS: atom_id res chain seq x y z
N PHE A 1 -1.12 16.46 -32.19
CA PHE A 1 -1.89 17.03 -31.05
C PHE A 1 -0.89 17.85 -30.23
N PRO A 2 -1.07 19.19 -30.10
CA PRO A 2 -0.01 20.06 -29.58
C PRO A 2 0.47 19.66 -28.16
N SER A 3 -0.43 19.20 -27.30
CA SER A 3 -0.08 18.74 -25.95
C SER A 3 0.68 17.40 -25.93
N LEU A 4 0.39 16.49 -26.86
CA LEU A 4 1.12 15.21 -26.98
C LEU A 4 2.56 15.46 -27.42
N GLU A 5 2.73 16.31 -28.45
CA GLU A 5 4.04 16.70 -28.97
C GLU A 5 4.87 17.40 -27.89
N ALA A 6 4.25 18.30 -27.12
CA ALA A 6 4.91 18.96 -25.99
C ALA A 6 5.38 17.96 -24.92
N VAL A 7 4.53 17.00 -24.53
CA VAL A 7 4.90 15.97 -23.54
C VAL A 7 6.01 15.06 -24.07
N ALA A 8 5.92 14.63 -25.33
CA ALA A 8 6.95 13.81 -25.97
C ALA A 8 8.31 14.54 -26.02
N ALA A 9 8.30 15.84 -26.34
CA ALA A 9 9.49 16.68 -26.31
C ALA A 9 10.08 16.81 -24.90
N LEU A 10 9.25 17.06 -23.87
CA LEU A 10 9.70 17.16 -22.48
C LEU A 10 10.27 15.84 -21.93
N LEU A 11 9.73 14.72 -22.39
CA LEU A 11 10.21 13.38 -22.02
C LEU A 11 11.33 12.88 -22.95
N GLU A 12 11.73 13.66 -23.96
CA GLU A 12 12.69 13.32 -25.00
C GLU A 12 12.45 11.92 -25.64
N ILE A 13 11.20 11.68 -26.04
CA ILE A 13 10.74 10.46 -26.75
C ILE A 13 10.03 10.84 -28.05
N GLU A 14 9.91 9.88 -28.97
CA GLU A 14 9.23 10.10 -30.25
C GLU A 14 7.70 10.24 -30.06
N PRO A 15 7.05 11.30 -30.57
CA PRO A 15 5.61 11.54 -30.39
C PRO A 15 4.72 10.41 -30.89
N GLU A 16 5.02 9.82 -32.06
CA GLU A 16 4.22 8.72 -32.61
C GLU A 16 4.37 7.44 -31.78
N ALA A 17 5.51 7.26 -31.11
CA ALA A 17 5.70 6.13 -30.21
C ALA A 17 4.87 6.29 -28.94
N LEU A 18 4.79 7.52 -28.40
CA LEU A 18 3.94 7.85 -27.26
C LEU A 18 2.45 7.66 -27.59
N GLU A 19 2.01 8.13 -28.76
CA GLU A 19 0.63 7.93 -29.21
C GLU A 19 0.29 6.44 -29.30
N ARG A 20 1.15 5.63 -29.94
CA ARG A 20 0.94 4.19 -30.04
C ARG A 20 0.92 3.51 -28.67
N ALA A 21 1.84 3.85 -27.77
CA ALA A 21 1.89 3.24 -26.44
C ALA A 21 0.65 3.55 -25.58
N LEU A 22 0.01 4.71 -25.80
CA LEU A 22 -1.23 5.09 -25.12
C LEU A 22 -2.47 4.45 -25.74
N THR A 23 -2.49 4.27 -27.06
CA THR A 23 -3.71 3.92 -27.81
C THR A 23 -3.75 2.49 -28.31
N VAL A 24 -2.64 1.74 -28.25
CA VAL A 24 -2.54 0.38 -28.77
C VAL A 24 -2.02 -0.54 -27.67
N LYS A 25 -2.62 -1.74 -27.57
CA LYS A 25 -2.20 -2.78 -26.63
C LYS A 25 -1.72 -4.01 -27.39
N SER A 26 -0.64 -4.63 -26.92
CA SER A 26 -0.19 -5.93 -27.42
C SER A 26 -0.91 -7.07 -26.70
N VAL A 27 -1.59 -7.94 -27.44
CA VAL A 27 -2.37 -9.06 -26.90
C VAL A 27 -1.91 -10.39 -27.52
N GLY A 28 -1.82 -11.42 -26.68
CA GLY A 28 -1.40 -12.76 -27.09
C GLY A 28 0.08 -13.02 -26.80
N LYS A 29 0.45 -14.32 -26.78
CA LYS A 29 1.85 -14.74 -26.64
C LYS A 29 2.46 -15.04 -28.01
N PHE A 30 1.75 -15.74 -28.89
CA PHE A 30 2.13 -15.98 -30.29
C PHE A 30 0.88 -16.33 -31.15
N PRO A 31 0.59 -15.63 -32.26
CA PRO A 31 1.16 -14.33 -32.64
C PRO A 31 0.76 -13.23 -31.66
N VAL A 32 1.61 -12.23 -31.47
CA VAL A 32 1.25 -11.00 -30.75
C VAL A 32 0.45 -10.11 -31.71
N ILE A 33 -0.76 -9.73 -31.31
CA ILE A 33 -1.66 -8.90 -32.10
C ILE A 33 -1.72 -7.52 -31.44
N GLN A 34 -1.62 -6.48 -32.26
CA GLN A 34 -1.81 -5.10 -31.83
C GLN A 34 -3.28 -4.72 -31.96
N VAL A 35 -3.90 -4.32 -30.85
CA VAL A 35 -5.33 -3.99 -30.78
C VAL A 35 -5.48 -2.54 -30.32
N PRO A 36 -6.22 -1.69 -31.06
CA PRO A 36 -6.58 -0.35 -30.60
C PRO A 36 -7.38 -0.41 -29.30
N GLN A 37 -7.05 0.48 -28.36
CA GLN A 37 -7.71 0.58 -27.08
C GLN A 37 -8.95 1.50 -27.17
N PRO A 38 -10.04 1.16 -26.46
CA PRO A 38 -11.14 2.10 -26.26
C PRO A 38 -10.69 3.39 -25.56
N PRO A 39 -11.38 4.53 -25.76
CA PRO A 39 -11.02 5.82 -25.16
C PRO A 39 -10.82 5.76 -23.64
N ASP A 40 -11.68 5.03 -22.92
CA ASP A 40 -11.60 4.92 -21.46
C ASP A 40 -10.31 4.23 -21.00
N LYS A 41 -9.85 3.21 -21.76
CA LYS A 41 -8.61 2.49 -21.45
C LYS A 41 -7.37 3.32 -21.78
N ALA A 42 -7.43 4.12 -22.86
CA ALA A 42 -6.37 5.07 -23.18
C ALA A 42 -6.26 6.19 -22.13
N ALA A 43 -7.39 6.67 -21.59
CA ALA A 43 -7.41 7.63 -20.49
C ALA A 43 -6.78 7.06 -19.21
N VAL A 44 -7.10 5.81 -18.86
CA VAL A 44 -6.44 5.13 -17.74
C VAL A 44 -4.92 5.01 -17.97
N ALA A 45 -4.49 4.62 -19.18
CA ALA A 45 -3.06 4.52 -19.50
C ALA A 45 -2.33 5.88 -19.37
N ARG A 46 -2.97 6.97 -19.80
CA ARG A 46 -2.47 8.34 -19.60
C ARG A 46 -2.32 8.68 -18.12
N ASP A 47 -3.31 8.35 -17.31
CA ASP A 47 -3.29 8.67 -15.87
C ASP A 47 -2.23 7.82 -15.15
N SER A 48 -2.08 6.54 -15.52
CA SER A 48 -1.00 5.68 -15.03
C SER A 48 0.39 6.21 -15.42
N LEU A 49 0.56 6.74 -16.63
CA LEU A 49 1.80 7.39 -17.06
C LEU A 49 2.14 8.59 -16.16
N ALA A 50 1.17 9.47 -15.91
CA ALA A 50 1.37 10.65 -15.07
C ALA A 50 1.72 10.25 -13.62
N LYS A 51 0.99 9.29 -13.05
CA LYS A 51 1.26 8.75 -11.71
C LYS A 51 2.67 8.15 -11.61
N ALA A 52 3.06 7.32 -12.58
CA ALA A 52 4.37 6.67 -12.59
C ALA A 52 5.51 7.69 -12.69
N LEU A 53 5.42 8.66 -13.59
CA LEU A 53 6.43 9.72 -13.73
C LEU A 53 6.57 10.55 -12.44
N TYR A 54 5.44 10.96 -11.85
CA TYR A 54 5.45 11.72 -10.61
C TYR A 54 6.03 10.91 -9.44
N GLY A 55 5.59 9.65 -9.28
CA GLY A 55 6.08 8.75 -8.25
C GLY A 55 7.59 8.51 -8.36
N SER A 56 8.10 8.20 -9.56
CA SER A 56 9.54 8.00 -9.76
C SER A 56 10.35 9.26 -9.53
N LEU A 57 9.84 10.44 -9.92
CA LEU A 57 10.51 11.71 -9.64
C LEU A 57 10.58 12.00 -8.13
N PHE A 58 9.48 11.73 -7.42
CA PHE A 58 9.40 11.90 -5.97
C PHE A 58 10.38 10.96 -5.25
N ASP A 59 10.40 9.68 -5.61
CA ASP A 59 11.33 8.69 -5.06
C ASP A 59 12.80 9.08 -5.32
N TRP A 60 13.09 9.56 -6.53
CA TRP A 60 14.43 10.05 -6.87
C TRP A 60 14.82 11.27 -6.04
N MET A 61 13.89 12.20 -5.82
CA MET A 61 14.14 13.38 -4.99
C MET A 61 14.44 12.97 -3.54
N LEU A 62 13.66 12.05 -2.98
CA LEU A 62 13.91 11.49 -1.64
C LEU A 62 15.27 10.79 -1.57
N ALA A 63 15.63 9.98 -2.56
CA ALA A 63 16.94 9.34 -2.62
C ALA A 63 18.07 10.38 -2.63
N LYS A 64 17.95 11.44 -3.42
CA LYS A 64 18.94 12.53 -3.44
C LYS A 64 19.04 13.29 -2.13
N ILE A 65 17.93 13.54 -1.46
CA ILE A 65 17.93 14.15 -0.13
C ILE A 65 18.65 13.21 0.86
N ASN A 66 18.31 11.93 0.87
CA ASN A 66 18.91 10.93 1.76
C ASN A 66 20.43 10.79 1.55
N ASP A 67 20.88 10.73 0.29
CA ASP A 67 22.31 10.66 -0.06
C ASP A 67 23.10 11.87 0.47
N LYS A 68 22.46 13.05 0.52
CA LYS A 68 23.09 14.29 1.00
C LYS A 68 23.01 14.46 2.51
N MET A 69 21.94 13.98 3.13
CA MET A 69 21.72 14.07 4.58
C MET A 69 22.48 13.00 5.36
N ASN A 70 22.89 11.90 4.71
CA ASN A 70 23.71 10.85 5.31
C ASN A 70 25.04 10.64 4.55
N PRO A 71 25.96 11.64 4.53
CA PRO A 71 27.16 11.62 3.71
C PRO A 71 28.25 10.65 4.18
N GLY A 72 28.01 9.87 5.22
CA GLY A 72 28.95 8.88 5.73
C GLY A 72 28.20 7.65 6.23
N GLY A 73 28.23 6.57 5.46
CA GLY A 73 27.81 5.25 5.90
C GLY A 73 28.62 4.82 7.13
N GLY A 74 28.16 5.25 8.31
CA GLY A 74 28.77 4.97 9.60
C GLY A 74 28.57 3.52 9.99
N GLY A 75 29.23 2.61 9.25
CA GLY A 75 29.55 1.26 9.69
C GLY A 75 30.59 1.25 10.81
N GLY A 76 30.44 2.15 11.78
CA GLY A 76 31.15 2.15 13.05
C GLY A 76 30.16 1.86 14.18
N ALA A 77 30.66 1.33 15.29
CA ALA A 77 29.90 0.91 16.46
C ALA A 77 29.04 2.00 17.14
N ASP A 78 28.96 3.20 16.58
CA ASP A 78 28.18 4.37 17.02
C ASP A 78 26.81 4.51 16.33
N ALA A 79 26.43 3.55 15.47
CA ALA A 79 25.14 3.50 14.77
C ALA A 79 23.90 3.29 15.67
N ARG A 80 23.90 3.76 16.93
CA ARG A 80 22.97 3.26 17.96
C ARG A 80 22.16 4.32 18.71
N ARG A 81 21.98 5.51 18.14
CA ARG A 81 21.00 6.51 18.63
C ARG A 81 20.39 7.29 17.46
N ILE A 82 19.10 7.10 17.22
CA ILE A 82 18.32 7.83 16.21
C ILE A 82 17.12 8.46 16.93
N ILE A 83 16.82 9.72 16.61
CA ILE A 83 15.57 10.36 17.00
C ILE A 83 14.66 10.31 15.77
N GLY A 84 13.60 9.50 15.85
CA GLY A 84 12.57 9.43 14.83
C GLY A 84 11.52 10.50 15.05
N LEU A 85 11.18 11.25 14.00
CA LEU A 85 10.02 12.14 13.98
C LEU A 85 9.03 11.58 12.96
N LEU A 86 7.76 11.48 13.36
CA LEU A 86 6.68 11.01 12.50
C LEU A 86 5.63 12.12 12.37
N ASP A 87 5.49 12.64 11.16
CA ASP A 87 4.45 13.60 10.79
C ASP A 87 3.52 12.90 9.78
N ILE A 88 2.30 12.58 10.21
CA ILE A 88 1.29 11.89 9.41
C ILE A 88 -0.06 12.56 9.60
N PHE A 89 -0.97 12.33 8.65
CA PHE A 89 -2.36 12.75 8.80
C PHE A 89 -3.01 12.09 10.02
N GLY A 90 -3.77 12.89 10.78
CA GLY A 90 -4.65 12.37 11.83
C GLY A 90 -5.85 11.61 11.27
N PHE A 91 -6.69 11.09 12.16
CA PHE A 91 -7.91 10.39 11.80
C PHE A 91 -8.87 11.29 11.00
N GLU A 92 -9.41 10.80 9.87
CA GLU A 92 -10.29 11.55 8.97
C GLU A 92 -11.69 10.96 8.89
N ALA A 93 -12.71 11.79 9.03
CA ALA A 93 -14.11 11.42 8.84
C ALA A 93 -14.87 12.56 8.16
N PHE A 94 -14.87 12.55 6.82
CA PHE A 94 -15.59 13.53 6.01
C PHE A 94 -16.99 13.07 5.65
N VAL A 95 -17.76 13.96 5.01
CA VAL A 95 -19.09 13.65 4.45
C VAL A 95 -19.02 12.53 3.39
N ARG A 96 -17.90 12.44 2.66
CA ARG A 96 -17.63 11.39 1.67
C ARG A 96 -16.19 10.89 1.85
N ASN A 97 -16.04 9.68 2.36
CA ASN A 97 -14.74 9.03 2.52
C ASN A 97 -14.55 8.00 1.41
N SER A 98 -13.35 7.96 0.82
CA SER A 98 -13.00 6.99 -0.22
C SER A 98 -11.78 6.16 0.22
N LEU A 99 -11.11 5.51 -0.73
CA LEU A 99 -9.96 4.65 -0.46
C LEU A 99 -8.84 5.41 0.27
N GLU A 100 -8.60 6.66 -0.08
CA GLU A 100 -7.54 7.48 0.52
C GLU A 100 -7.77 7.67 2.03
N GLN A 101 -9.00 8.01 2.44
CA GLN A 101 -9.38 8.09 3.85
C GLN A 101 -9.27 6.74 4.55
N LEU A 102 -9.64 5.63 3.87
CA LEU A 102 -9.49 4.30 4.46
C LEU A 102 -8.02 3.99 4.75
N LEU A 103 -7.10 4.36 3.85
CA LEU A 103 -5.67 4.18 4.04
C LEU A 103 -5.10 5.09 5.14
N ILE A 104 -5.56 6.33 5.22
CA ILE A 104 -5.19 7.26 6.30
C ILE A 104 -5.66 6.73 7.66
N ASN A 105 -6.91 6.30 7.76
CA ASN A 105 -7.46 5.74 8.99
C ASN A 105 -6.82 4.41 9.35
N PHE A 106 -6.46 3.58 8.36
CA PHE A 106 -5.69 2.36 8.61
C PHE A 106 -4.29 2.66 9.20
N ALA A 107 -3.59 3.68 8.70
CA ALA A 107 -2.33 4.12 9.30
C ALA A 107 -2.52 4.61 10.75
N ASN A 108 -3.61 5.34 11.02
CA ASN A 108 -3.95 5.78 12.38
C ASN A 108 -4.30 4.61 13.31
N GLU A 109 -5.05 3.61 12.84
CA GLU A 109 -5.32 2.38 13.58
C GLU A 109 -4.04 1.63 13.92
N LYS A 110 -3.09 1.56 12.98
CA LYS A 110 -1.76 1.00 13.21
C LYS A 110 -0.98 1.76 14.27
N LEU A 111 -1.02 3.08 14.22
CA LEU A 111 -0.37 3.92 15.21
C LEU A 111 -1.01 3.74 16.59
N GLN A 112 -2.34 3.68 16.66
CA GLN A 112 -3.09 3.40 17.89
C GLN A 112 -2.75 2.01 18.46
N GLN A 113 -2.67 0.98 17.61
CA GLN A 113 -2.27 -0.37 18.01
C GLN A 113 -0.84 -0.37 18.59
N HIS A 114 0.08 0.38 17.96
CA HIS A 114 1.43 0.55 18.46
C HIS A 114 1.46 1.24 19.82
N PHE A 115 0.73 2.35 20.00
CA PHE A 115 0.62 3.04 21.28
C PHE A 115 0.08 2.14 22.38
N ASN A 116 -1.00 1.41 22.10
CA ASN A 116 -1.58 0.44 23.02
C ASN A 116 -0.47 -0.55 23.46
N ILE A 117 0.10 -1.31 22.53
CA ILE A 117 1.09 -2.35 22.87
C ILE A 117 2.33 -1.76 23.59
N TYR A 118 2.85 -0.63 23.13
CA TYR A 118 4.09 -0.06 23.65
C TYR A 118 3.91 0.51 25.04
N ILE A 119 2.86 1.30 25.28
CA ILE A 119 2.60 1.87 26.60
C ILE A 119 2.32 0.75 27.61
N PHE A 120 1.54 -0.29 27.27
CA PHE A 120 1.30 -1.39 28.21
C PHE A 120 2.58 -2.13 28.59
N LYS A 121 3.43 -2.43 27.61
CA LYS A 121 4.70 -3.11 27.90
C LYS A 121 5.63 -2.25 28.77
N MET A 122 5.72 -0.96 28.47
CA MET A 122 6.54 -0.04 29.24
C MET A 122 6.03 0.09 30.68
N GLU A 123 4.72 0.25 30.87
CA GLU A 123 4.10 0.40 32.19
C GLU A 123 4.24 -0.88 33.03
N GLU A 124 4.08 -2.05 32.40
CA GLU A 124 4.29 -3.35 33.07
C GLU A 124 5.75 -3.55 33.46
N GLU A 125 6.70 -3.17 32.60
CA GLU A 125 8.13 -3.23 32.88
C GLU A 125 8.53 -2.32 34.05
N GLU A 126 8.01 -1.09 34.11
CA GLU A 126 8.28 -0.13 35.18
C GLU A 126 7.67 -0.59 36.51
N CYS A 127 6.40 -0.98 36.52
CA CYS A 127 5.73 -1.49 37.72
C CYS A 127 6.45 -2.72 38.28
N ARG A 128 6.93 -3.61 37.41
CA ARG A 128 7.73 -4.78 37.81
C ARG A 128 9.10 -4.38 38.36
N ALA A 129 9.75 -3.36 37.78
CA ALA A 129 11.02 -2.85 38.27
C ALA A 129 10.89 -2.20 39.65
N GLU A 130 9.79 -1.48 39.90
CA GLU A 130 9.51 -0.83 41.18
C GLU A 130 8.84 -1.75 42.22
N GLY A 131 8.40 -2.95 41.82
CA GLY A 131 7.76 -3.92 42.70
C GLY A 131 6.35 -3.51 43.15
N VAL A 132 5.66 -2.67 42.37
CA VAL A 132 4.33 -2.15 42.65
C VAL A 132 3.25 -2.85 41.82
N ALA A 133 2.02 -2.84 42.31
CA ALA A 133 0.89 -3.39 41.56
C ALA A 133 0.55 -2.46 40.38
N CYS A 134 0.67 -2.98 39.16
CA CYS A 134 0.30 -2.24 37.95
C CYS A 134 -1.23 -2.07 37.89
N PRO A 135 -1.78 -0.84 37.83
CA PRO A 135 -3.20 -0.64 37.62
C PRO A 135 -3.59 -1.16 36.23
N GLN A 136 -4.68 -1.93 36.14
CA GLN A 136 -5.25 -2.29 34.84
C GLN A 136 -5.81 -1.04 34.16
N LEU A 137 -5.01 -0.44 33.29
CA LEU A 137 -5.48 0.59 32.38
C LEU A 137 -6.47 -0.05 31.40
N ALA A 138 -7.73 0.40 31.45
CA ALA A 138 -8.72 0.02 30.46
C ALA A 138 -8.49 0.84 29.19
N PHE A 139 -8.22 0.17 28.08
CA PHE A 139 -8.02 0.81 26.78
C PHE A 139 -8.92 0.20 25.72
N ALA A 140 -9.18 0.97 24.68
CA ALA A 140 -9.89 0.50 23.50
C ALA A 140 -8.97 -0.45 22.71
N ASP A 141 -9.20 -1.75 22.87
CA ASP A 141 -8.58 -2.77 22.04
C ASP A 141 -9.09 -2.63 20.60
N ASN A 142 -8.19 -2.27 19.69
CA ASN A 142 -8.49 -2.13 18.26
C ASN A 142 -8.08 -3.37 17.45
N SER A 143 -7.77 -4.49 18.09
CA SER A 143 -7.35 -5.72 17.41
C SER A 143 -8.39 -6.26 16.42
N GLU A 144 -9.69 -6.08 16.71
CA GLU A 144 -10.76 -6.53 15.82
C GLU A 144 -10.80 -5.74 14.50
N VAL A 145 -10.78 -4.40 14.57
CA VAL A 145 -10.75 -3.54 13.37
C VAL A 145 -9.42 -3.71 12.62
N MET A 146 -8.32 -3.93 13.33
CA MET A 146 -7.05 -4.27 12.72
C MET A 146 -7.13 -5.57 11.91
N ALA A 147 -7.72 -6.62 12.48
CA ALA A 147 -7.93 -7.89 11.77
C ALA A 147 -8.85 -7.70 10.54
N LEU A 148 -9.91 -6.91 10.67
CA LEU A 148 -10.77 -6.56 9.54
C LEU A 148 -9.97 -5.89 8.40
N LEU A 149 -9.08 -4.95 8.71
CA LEU A 149 -8.33 -4.20 7.70
C LEU A 149 -7.23 -5.04 7.03
N GLU A 150 -6.42 -5.76 7.81
CA GLU A 150 -5.13 -6.31 7.33
C GLU A 150 -5.00 -7.84 7.32
N MET A 151 -5.88 -8.57 8.01
CA MET A 151 -5.72 -10.02 8.18
C MET A 151 -5.62 -10.69 6.82
N LYS A 152 -4.60 -11.51 6.58
CA LYS A 152 -4.48 -12.24 5.31
C LYS A 152 -5.11 -13.63 5.44
N PRO A 153 -5.85 -14.12 4.43
CA PRO A 153 -6.17 -13.47 3.15
C PRO A 153 -7.50 -12.69 3.15
N THR A 154 -8.15 -12.50 4.29
CA THR A 154 -9.59 -12.13 4.35
C THR A 154 -9.88 -10.66 4.62
N GLY A 155 -8.90 -9.89 5.06
CA GLY A 155 -9.06 -8.48 5.42
C GLY A 155 -9.31 -7.59 4.21
N LEU A 156 -9.82 -6.39 4.44
CA LEU A 156 -10.25 -5.47 3.37
C LEU A 156 -9.13 -5.19 2.37
N MET A 157 -7.89 -4.99 2.84
CA MET A 157 -6.74 -4.75 1.96
C MET A 157 -6.43 -5.98 1.09
N SER A 158 -6.64 -7.20 1.59
CA SER A 158 -6.45 -8.42 0.79
C SER A 158 -7.54 -8.57 -0.25
N LEU A 159 -8.80 -8.27 0.09
CA LEU A 159 -9.92 -8.32 -0.84
C LEU A 159 -9.79 -7.28 -1.97
N ILE A 160 -9.33 -6.06 -1.66
CA ILE A 160 -9.03 -5.02 -2.66
C ILE A 160 -7.97 -5.52 -3.64
N ASN A 161 -6.85 -6.02 -3.11
CA ASN A 161 -5.75 -6.54 -3.94
C ASN A 161 -6.18 -7.71 -4.83
N GLU A 162 -7.01 -8.62 -4.32
CA GLU A 162 -7.56 -9.72 -5.10
C GLU A 162 -8.44 -9.21 -6.24
N GLU A 163 -9.39 -8.31 -5.94
CA GLU A 163 -10.35 -7.81 -6.92
C GLU A 163 -9.67 -7.02 -8.04
N VAL A 164 -8.61 -6.26 -7.74
CA VAL A 164 -7.82 -5.56 -8.77
C VAL A 164 -7.25 -6.51 -9.82
N MET A 165 -6.93 -7.75 -9.43
CA MET A 165 -6.36 -8.78 -10.31
C MET A 165 -7.42 -9.56 -11.12
N VAL A 166 -8.71 -9.45 -10.76
CA VAL A 166 -9.79 -10.17 -11.43
C VAL A 166 -10.13 -9.51 -12.79
N PRO A 167 -10.24 -10.28 -13.89
CA PRO A 167 -10.72 -9.75 -15.16
C PRO A 167 -12.14 -9.18 -15.02
N ASN A 168 -12.37 -7.98 -15.55
CA ASN A 168 -13.65 -7.26 -15.43
C ASN A 168 -14.07 -6.95 -13.98
N SER A 169 -13.11 -6.73 -13.09
CA SER A 169 -13.43 -6.33 -11.72
C SER A 169 -14.16 -5.00 -11.64
N SER A 170 -14.99 -4.90 -10.61
CA SER A 170 -15.88 -3.77 -10.36
C SER A 170 -16.00 -3.48 -8.87
N ASP A 171 -16.29 -2.23 -8.52
CA ASP A 171 -16.53 -1.82 -7.14
C ASP A 171 -17.72 -2.57 -6.52
N ALA A 172 -18.74 -2.91 -7.31
CA ALA A 172 -19.91 -3.67 -6.87
C ALA A 172 -19.56 -5.11 -6.46
N ASN A 173 -18.66 -5.77 -7.21
CA ASN A 173 -18.15 -7.09 -6.86
C ASN A 173 -17.30 -7.03 -5.59
N LEU A 174 -16.43 -6.02 -5.49
CA LEU A 174 -15.62 -5.78 -4.29
C LEU A 174 -16.51 -5.62 -3.05
N LEU A 175 -17.52 -4.76 -3.12
CA LEU A 175 -18.43 -4.50 -2.01
C LEU A 175 -19.18 -5.76 -1.59
N SER A 176 -19.67 -6.52 -2.56
CA SER A 176 -20.41 -7.76 -2.30
C SER A 176 -19.52 -8.79 -1.59
N LYS A 177 -18.25 -8.95 -2.03
CA LYS A 177 -17.26 -9.80 -1.35
C LYS A 177 -17.00 -9.32 0.08
N MET A 178 -16.77 -8.02 0.28
CA MET A 178 -16.54 -7.46 1.62
C MET A 178 -17.72 -7.73 2.57
N GLN A 179 -18.95 -7.48 2.10
CA GLN A 179 -20.16 -7.69 2.88
C GLN A 179 -20.39 -9.17 3.21
N GLU A 180 -20.20 -10.08 2.25
CA GLU A 180 -20.36 -11.51 2.49
C GLU A 180 -19.35 -12.04 3.52
N ARG A 181 -18.08 -11.62 3.41
CA ARG A 181 -17.01 -12.09 4.29
C ARG A 181 -17.07 -11.52 5.69
N HIS A 182 -17.49 -10.27 5.85
CA HIS A 182 -17.42 -9.55 7.14
C HIS A 182 -18.79 -9.25 7.77
N ARG A 183 -19.88 -9.85 7.28
CA ARG A 183 -21.25 -9.66 7.82
C ARG A 183 -21.41 -9.89 9.33
N SER A 184 -20.53 -10.67 9.94
CA SER A 184 -20.56 -11.01 11.37
C SER A 184 -19.48 -10.30 12.20
N SER A 185 -18.64 -9.45 11.59
CA SER A 185 -17.68 -8.64 12.34
C SER A 185 -18.42 -7.49 13.02
N ALA A 186 -18.09 -7.18 14.27
CA ALA A 186 -18.63 -5.99 14.94
C ALA A 186 -18.00 -4.69 14.40
N SER A 187 -16.82 -4.81 13.80
CA SER A 187 -16.08 -3.71 13.16
C SER A 187 -16.52 -3.40 11.73
N PHE A 188 -17.40 -4.19 11.11
CA PHE A 188 -17.88 -3.97 9.73
C PHE A 188 -19.41 -3.93 9.66
N LYS A 189 -19.97 -2.89 9.06
CA LYS A 189 -21.43 -2.75 8.86
C LYS A 189 -21.74 -2.40 7.41
N ALA A 190 -22.87 -2.89 6.91
CA ALA A 190 -23.38 -2.48 5.60
C ALA A 190 -23.88 -1.02 5.66
N LEU A 191 -23.54 -0.21 4.65
CA LEU A 191 -24.06 1.15 4.56
C LEU A 191 -25.55 1.11 4.14
N PRO A 192 -26.46 1.77 4.88
CA PRO A 192 -27.85 1.91 4.46
C PRO A 192 -27.95 2.55 3.07
N ARG A 193 -28.79 1.99 2.19
CA ARG A 193 -28.96 2.44 0.80
C ARG A 193 -29.29 3.93 0.66
N ALA A 194 -29.96 4.53 1.64
CA ALA A 194 -30.26 5.96 1.65
C ALA A 194 -29.00 6.85 1.72
N ARG A 195 -27.87 6.32 2.19
CA ARG A 195 -26.57 7.00 2.27
C ARG A 195 -25.63 6.69 1.10
N GLY A 196 -26.05 5.86 0.14
CA GLY A 196 -25.27 5.48 -1.03
C GLY A 196 -24.79 4.03 -1.01
N GLU A 197 -23.79 3.73 -1.84
CA GLU A 197 -23.18 2.41 -1.99
C GLU A 197 -21.82 2.36 -1.30
N GLY A 198 -21.70 1.50 -0.29
CA GLY A 198 -20.51 1.47 0.53
C GLY A 198 -20.63 0.59 1.75
N PHE A 199 -19.72 0.82 2.69
CA PHE A 199 -19.62 0.10 3.95
C PHE A 199 -19.20 1.05 5.07
N ILE A 200 -19.36 0.59 6.30
CA ILE A 200 -18.98 1.33 7.51
C ILE A 200 -17.94 0.50 8.25
N VAL A 201 -16.87 1.15 8.69
CA VAL A 201 -15.89 0.54 9.61
C VAL A 201 -16.02 1.21 10.96
N SER A 202 -16.16 0.39 12.01
CA SER A 202 -16.14 0.86 13.40
C SER A 202 -14.68 0.99 13.84
N HIS A 203 -14.11 2.19 13.74
CA HIS A 203 -12.74 2.50 14.16
C HIS A 203 -12.64 2.80 15.66
N TYR A 204 -11.43 2.87 16.20
CA TYR A 204 -11.21 3.30 17.58
C TYR A 204 -11.77 4.72 17.85
N ALA A 205 -11.78 5.57 16.83
CA ALA A 205 -12.27 6.95 16.89
C ALA A 205 -13.76 7.10 16.50
N GLY A 206 -14.43 6.00 16.13
CA GLY A 206 -15.85 5.98 15.78
C GLY A 206 -16.17 5.34 14.43
N ASP A 207 -17.46 5.31 14.10
CA ASP A 207 -17.95 4.77 12.83
C ASP A 207 -17.64 5.73 11.66
N VAL A 208 -17.05 5.22 10.59
CA VAL A 208 -16.79 5.98 9.35
C VAL A 208 -17.44 5.31 8.15
N ASP A 209 -18.24 6.09 7.42
CA ASP A 209 -18.88 5.67 6.17
C ASP A 209 -17.92 5.81 4.98
N TYR A 210 -17.63 4.72 4.27
CA TYR A 210 -16.81 4.70 3.07
C TYR A 210 -17.67 4.41 1.83
N GLN A 211 -17.55 5.26 0.82
CA GLN A 211 -18.20 5.09 -0.49
C GLN A 211 -17.31 4.23 -1.38
N ILE A 212 -17.84 3.14 -1.93
CA ILE A 212 -17.02 2.16 -2.67
C ILE A 212 -16.55 2.65 -4.04
N LEU A 213 -17.21 3.67 -4.60
CA LEU A 213 -16.94 4.15 -5.95
C LEU A 213 -15.47 4.54 -6.14
N GLY A 214 -14.84 3.95 -7.15
CA GLY A 214 -13.46 4.18 -7.56
C GLY A 214 -12.42 3.37 -6.79
N PHE A 215 -12.80 2.49 -5.86
CA PHE A 215 -11.82 1.70 -5.07
C PHE A 215 -10.93 0.83 -5.96
N VAL A 216 -11.54 0.09 -6.90
CA VAL A 216 -10.80 -0.82 -7.79
C VAL A 216 -9.86 -0.02 -8.70
N ASP A 217 -10.35 1.06 -9.30
CA ASP A 217 -9.54 1.85 -10.24
C ASP A 217 -8.44 2.65 -9.55
N LYS A 218 -8.69 3.19 -8.35
CA LYS A 218 -7.66 3.84 -7.53
C LYS A 218 -6.58 2.88 -7.08
N SER A 219 -6.91 1.60 -6.92
CA SER A 219 -5.96 0.54 -6.53
C SER A 219 -5.20 -0.06 -7.73
N ARG A 220 -5.55 0.30 -8.97
CA ARG A 220 -4.85 -0.11 -10.19
C ARG A 220 -3.69 0.84 -10.48
N ASP A 221 -2.56 0.63 -9.82
CA ASP A 221 -1.33 1.42 -10.03
C ASP A 221 -0.28 0.72 -10.91
N ALA A 222 -0.72 0.01 -11.96
CA ALA A 222 0.19 -0.64 -12.90
C ALA A 222 0.41 0.22 -14.16
N LEU A 223 1.64 0.68 -14.38
CA LEU A 223 2.04 1.26 -15.65
C LEU A 223 2.03 0.18 -16.75
N PRO A 224 1.33 0.37 -17.88
CA PRO A 224 1.39 -0.56 -19.00
C PRO A 224 2.83 -0.84 -19.46
N ALA A 225 3.11 -2.09 -19.83
CA ALA A 225 4.45 -2.51 -20.22
C ALA A 225 4.98 -1.73 -21.43
N GLU A 226 4.12 -1.43 -22.40
CA GLU A 226 4.45 -0.64 -23.59
C GLU A 226 4.92 0.78 -23.23
N LEU A 227 4.28 1.41 -22.23
CA LEU A 227 4.68 2.73 -21.74
C LEU A 227 5.98 2.67 -20.95
N SER A 228 6.15 1.67 -20.09
CA SER A 228 7.41 1.46 -19.36
C SER A 228 8.60 1.24 -20.31
N GLN A 229 8.42 0.39 -21.33
CA GLN A 229 9.41 0.15 -22.36
C GLN A 229 9.74 1.43 -23.14
N LEU A 230 8.72 2.22 -23.53
CA LEU A 230 8.95 3.48 -24.22
C LEU A 230 9.77 4.46 -23.37
N LEU A 231 9.44 4.62 -22.09
CA LEU A 231 10.17 5.52 -21.19
C LEU A 231 11.62 5.07 -20.99
N SER A 232 11.90 3.77 -21.01
CA SER A 232 13.27 3.24 -20.99
C SER A 232 14.13 3.64 -22.21
N THR A 233 13.49 4.04 -23.31
CA THR A 233 14.16 4.54 -24.53
C THR A 233 14.34 6.06 -24.57
N SER A 234 13.86 6.78 -23.55
CA SER A 234 14.02 8.23 -23.44
C SER A 234 15.49 8.63 -23.55
N LYS A 235 15.76 9.75 -24.24
CA LYS A 235 17.09 10.36 -24.28
C LYS A 235 17.41 11.13 -22.99
N MET A 236 16.37 11.48 -22.22
CA MET A 236 16.51 12.13 -20.93
C MET A 236 16.99 11.11 -19.90
N ALA A 237 18.24 11.28 -19.44
CA ALA A 237 18.90 10.35 -18.52
C ALA A 237 18.09 10.09 -17.23
N LEU A 238 17.37 11.10 -16.73
CA LEU A 238 16.55 10.98 -15.53
C LEU A 238 15.35 10.04 -15.76
N VAL A 239 14.58 10.25 -16.82
CA VAL A 239 13.43 9.39 -17.19
C VAL A 239 13.92 7.99 -17.52
N LYS A 240 15.01 7.87 -18.27
CA LYS A 240 15.64 6.58 -18.55
C LYS A 240 16.09 5.86 -17.28
N GLY A 241 16.59 6.57 -16.28
CA GLY A 241 16.96 6.00 -14.98
C GLY A 241 15.76 5.53 -14.14
N PHE A 242 14.57 6.08 -14.37
CA PHE A 242 13.35 5.64 -13.69
C PHE A 242 12.79 4.32 -14.24
N PHE A 243 12.94 4.08 -15.55
CA PHE A 243 12.26 2.97 -16.25
C PHE A 243 13.20 2.03 -17.03
N GLY A 244 14.50 2.35 -17.10
CA GLY A 244 15.53 1.45 -17.59
C GLY A 244 15.80 0.38 -16.54
N GLY A 245 15.67 -0.90 -16.90
CA GLY A 245 15.74 -2.06 -16.01
C GLY A 245 17.10 -2.33 -15.36
N GLU A 246 17.85 -1.30 -14.98
CA GLU A 246 18.86 -1.43 -13.94
C GLU A 246 18.12 -1.46 -12.60
N GLU A 247 17.98 -2.66 -12.02
CA GLU A 247 17.91 -2.77 -10.57
C GLU A 247 19.00 -1.85 -10.02
N SER A 248 18.59 -0.76 -9.38
CA SER A 248 19.39 0.26 -8.70
C SER A 248 20.74 -0.27 -8.22
N ALA A 249 21.77 -0.23 -9.08
CA ALA A 249 23.14 -0.63 -8.78
C ALA A 249 23.91 0.50 -8.08
N CYS A 250 23.28 1.08 -7.06
CA CYS A 250 23.91 1.83 -6.00
C CYS A 250 23.51 1.22 -4.64
N ALA A 251 23.52 -0.11 -4.56
CA ALA A 251 23.55 -0.83 -3.30
C ALA A 251 25.00 -0.93 -2.79
N GLY A 252 25.45 0.11 -2.09
CA GLY A 252 26.49 -0.05 -1.07
C GLY A 252 25.91 -0.89 0.07
N GLY A 253 26.54 -2.02 0.38
CA GLY A 253 26.00 -3.08 1.22
C GLY A 253 25.49 -2.64 2.59
N GLY A 254 24.29 -3.10 2.92
CA GLY A 254 23.68 -3.00 4.25
C GLY A 254 22.27 -3.56 4.22
N ALA A 255 22.13 -4.84 4.61
CA ALA A 255 20.90 -5.59 4.91
C ALA A 255 19.73 -5.46 3.91
N ALA A 256 19.50 -6.55 3.17
CA ALA A 256 18.35 -6.75 2.29
C ALA A 256 17.01 -6.49 3.01
N GLY A 257 16.37 -5.37 2.67
CA GLY A 257 14.96 -5.10 2.86
C GLY A 257 14.25 -5.16 1.50
N GLU A 258 13.29 -6.06 1.39
CA GLU A 258 12.54 -6.41 0.18
C GLU A 258 11.95 -5.19 -0.54
N ARG A 259 12.37 -4.95 -1.80
CA ARG A 259 11.66 -4.08 -2.76
C ARG A 259 11.03 -4.94 -3.86
N SER A 260 9.87 -5.49 -3.55
CA SER A 260 8.79 -5.86 -4.48
C SER A 260 7.67 -6.45 -3.63
N VAL A 261 6.52 -5.77 -3.50
CA VAL A 261 5.35 -6.39 -2.85
C VAL A 261 4.09 -6.12 -3.66
N SER A 262 3.98 -6.83 -4.78
CA SER A 262 2.75 -7.56 -5.06
C SER A 262 3.05 -9.06 -4.87
N ARG A 263 2.98 -9.54 -3.63
CA ARG A 263 2.66 -10.93 -3.26
C ARG A 263 2.52 -11.08 -1.74
N THR A 264 1.32 -11.49 -1.32
CA THR A 264 0.98 -12.37 -0.18
C THR A 264 1.90 -12.30 1.05
N MET A 265 1.43 -11.70 2.16
CA MET A 265 2.08 -11.95 3.46
C MET A 265 1.53 -13.25 4.04
N SER A 266 2.38 -14.25 4.13
CA SER A 266 2.24 -15.36 5.04
C SER A 266 3.20 -15.12 6.21
N PHE A 267 2.68 -14.69 7.36
CA PHE A 267 3.43 -14.73 8.62
C PHE A 267 3.11 -16.06 9.32
N ALA A 268 4.09 -16.96 9.35
CA ALA A 268 4.00 -18.22 10.08
C ALA A 268 4.11 -17.96 11.58
N HIS A 269 3.02 -18.22 12.31
CA HIS A 269 3.01 -18.26 13.76
C HIS A 269 3.60 -19.60 14.23
N ARG A 270 4.77 -19.58 14.86
CA ARG A 270 5.39 -20.78 15.45
C ARG A 270 4.77 -21.02 16.84
N GLY A 271 3.61 -21.65 16.86
CA GLY A 271 3.05 -22.26 18.07
C GLY A 271 3.84 -23.53 18.41
N GLY A 272 4.58 -23.49 19.52
CA GLY A 272 5.30 -24.64 20.07
C GLY A 272 4.72 -25.01 21.43
N GLY A 273 3.69 -25.85 21.43
CA GLY A 273 3.20 -26.52 22.63
C GLY A 273 4.20 -27.59 23.09
N GLY A 274 4.71 -27.43 24.32
CA GLY A 274 5.52 -28.43 25.00
C GLY A 274 4.66 -29.21 25.99
N GLY A 275 4.26 -30.42 25.60
CA GLY A 275 3.59 -31.38 26.49
C GLY A 275 4.53 -31.89 27.57
N ALA A 276 4.11 -31.74 28.84
CA ALA A 276 4.80 -32.30 29.99
C ALA A 276 4.63 -33.83 30.01
N ARG A 277 5.76 -34.54 29.91
CA ARG A 277 5.88 -35.98 30.15
C ARG A 277 6.04 -36.19 31.66
N ALA A 278 5.02 -36.68 32.33
CA ALA A 278 5.13 -37.19 33.70
C ALA A 278 5.87 -38.54 33.68
N ARG A 279 7.01 -38.60 34.36
CA ARG A 279 7.73 -39.84 34.69
C ARG A 279 7.11 -40.45 35.94
N SER A 280 6.71 -41.70 35.83
CA SER A 280 6.50 -42.65 36.92
C SER A 280 7.84 -43.05 37.55
N GLY A 281 7.92 -43.11 38.88
CA GLY A 281 8.97 -43.81 39.61
C GLY A 281 9.35 -43.13 40.94
N GLY A 282 8.79 -43.65 42.04
CA GLY A 282 9.04 -43.23 43.42
C GLY A 282 7.83 -43.54 44.29
#